data_AF-A0A060BTT0-F1
#
_entry.id   AF-A0A060BTT0-F1
#
_cell.length_a   1.000
_cell.length_b   1.000
_cell.length_c   1.000
_cell.angle_alpha   90.00
_cell.angle_beta   90.00
_cell.angle_gamma   90.00
#
_symmetry.space_group_name_H-M   'P 1'
#
loop_
_entity.id
_entity.type
_entity.pdbx_description
1 polymer ?
#
loop_
_entity_poly.entity_id
_entity_poly.type
_entity_poly.pdbx_seq_one_letter_code
_entity_poly.pdbx_strand_id
1 'polypeptide(L)'
;MVWSDEFNTSDMVNTADWTYEQGYVRNQEIQYYTAARPENCKISNGYLIITGREEETLYNGEVQYTSASITTNKNTHGNMAVLEVRDKSS
;
A
#
# COMPACT_ATOMS: atom_id res chain seq x y z
N MET A 1 -4.68 20.46 -16.90
CA MET A 1 -5.44 19.32 -16.35
C MET A 1 -4.49 18.54 -15.46
N VAL A 2 -4.73 18.57 -14.15
CA VAL A 2 -3.99 17.76 -13.17
C VAL A 2 -4.66 16.38 -13.20
N TRP A 3 -3.88 15.31 -13.33
CA TRP A 3 -4.37 13.94 -13.51
C TRP A 3 -5.05 13.41 -12.24
N SER A 4 -6.10 12.59 -12.39
CA SER A 4 -6.77 11.84 -11.32
C SER A 4 -6.91 10.36 -11.69
N ASP A 5 -6.97 9.50 -10.68
CA ASP A 5 -7.36 8.09 -10.79
C ASP A 5 -8.61 7.88 -9.93
N GLU A 6 -9.67 7.37 -10.55
CA GLU A 6 -10.98 7.18 -9.92
C GLU A 6 -11.13 5.79 -9.30
N PHE A 7 -10.10 4.93 -9.39
CA PHE A 7 -10.07 3.58 -8.79
C PHE A 7 -11.31 2.71 -9.12
N ASN A 8 -11.79 2.76 -10.37
CA ASN A 8 -13.04 2.09 -10.78
C ASN A 8 -12.83 0.84 -11.65
N THR A 9 -11.58 0.43 -11.90
CA THR A 9 -11.25 -0.46 -13.03
C THR A 9 -10.74 -1.84 -12.66
N SER A 10 -10.26 -2.05 -11.43
CA SER A 10 -9.62 -3.31 -11.02
C SER A 10 -9.60 -3.44 -9.51
N ASP A 11 -9.26 -4.62 -8.99
CA ASP A 11 -9.00 -4.88 -7.57
C ASP A 11 -7.65 -4.31 -7.10
N MET A 12 -6.80 -3.86 -8.04
CA MET A 12 -5.43 -3.38 -7.80
C MET A 12 -5.15 -2.10 -8.56
N VAL A 13 -4.20 -1.30 -8.05
CA VAL A 13 -3.74 -0.09 -8.75
C VAL A 13 -3.06 -0.44 -10.08
N ASN A 14 -3.27 0.40 -11.08
CA ASN A 14 -2.62 0.26 -12.39
C ASN A 14 -1.12 0.56 -12.26
N THR A 15 -0.27 -0.42 -12.55
CA THR A 15 1.19 -0.25 -12.45
C THR A 15 1.79 0.70 -13.49
N ALA A 16 1.03 1.07 -14.53
CA ALA A 16 1.43 2.15 -15.43
C ALA A 16 1.39 3.53 -14.75
N ASP A 17 0.51 3.70 -13.77
CA ASP A 17 0.27 4.96 -13.06
C ASP A 17 0.87 4.97 -11.65
N TRP A 18 1.00 3.79 -11.02
CA TRP A 18 1.43 3.60 -9.63
C TRP A 18 2.59 2.61 -9.53
N THR A 19 3.51 2.84 -8.59
CA THR A 19 4.59 1.91 -8.22
C THR A 19 4.53 1.60 -6.75
N TYR A 20 4.73 0.34 -6.39
CA TYR A 20 4.85 -0.12 -5.01
C TYR A 20 6.27 0.12 -4.48
N GLU A 21 6.37 0.65 -3.26
CA GLU A 21 7.59 0.53 -2.48
C GLU A 21 7.60 -0.84 -1.76
N GLN A 22 8.77 -1.47 -1.69
CA GLN A 22 8.92 -2.78 -1.06
C GLN A 22 10.07 -2.78 -0.05
N GLY A 23 9.84 -3.38 1.12
CA GLY A 23 10.81 -3.49 2.20
C GLY A 23 10.68 -2.42 3.27
N TYR A 24 11.72 -2.27 4.08
CA TYR A 24 11.82 -1.23 5.11
C TYR A 24 12.30 0.08 4.48
N VAL A 25 11.41 0.75 3.75
CA VAL A 25 11.75 1.94 2.95
C VAL A 25 11.58 3.27 3.69
N ARG A 26 10.90 3.29 4.84
CA ARG A 26 10.70 4.51 5.65
C ARG A 26 11.49 4.42 6.95
N ASN A 27 12.18 5.52 7.27
CA ASN A 27 13.08 5.55 8.42
C ASN A 27 12.32 5.30 9.72
N GLN A 28 12.78 4.29 10.47
CA GLN A 28 12.30 3.91 11.81
C GLN A 28 10.88 3.33 11.87
N GLU A 29 10.25 3.02 10.74
CA GLU A 29 8.98 2.28 10.74
C GLU A 29 9.25 0.77 10.87
N ILE A 30 8.51 0.11 11.75
CA ILE A 30 8.58 -1.35 11.97
C ILE A 30 7.85 -2.15 10.88
N GLN A 31 7.13 -1.45 10.00
CA GLN A 31 6.32 -2.07 8.96
C GLN A 31 7.15 -2.36 7.71
N TYR A 32 7.00 -3.59 7.21
CA TYR A 32 7.52 -4.01 5.93
C TYR A 32 6.50 -3.69 4.85
N TYR A 33 6.88 -2.85 3.88
CA TYR A 33 6.00 -2.57 2.74
C TYR A 33 6.04 -3.72 1.74
N THR A 34 4.86 -4.19 1.34
CA THR A 34 4.70 -5.30 0.41
C THR A 34 4.25 -4.79 -0.95
N ALA A 35 4.69 -5.48 -2.01
CA ALA A 35 4.31 -5.15 -3.38
C ALA A 35 3.11 -6.00 -3.81
N ALA A 36 2.06 -5.36 -4.34
CA ALA A 36 0.91 -6.00 -4.97
C ALA A 36 0.24 -7.10 -4.13
N ARG A 37 0.20 -6.96 -2.80
CA ARG A 37 -0.55 -7.86 -1.90
C ARG A 37 -1.96 -7.32 -1.64
N PRO A 38 -3.03 -8.06 -1.98
CA PRO A 38 -4.42 -7.65 -1.71
C PRO A 38 -4.71 -7.39 -0.23
N GLU A 39 -3.96 -8.05 0.65
CA GLU A 39 -4.05 -7.88 2.10
C GLU A 39 -3.60 -6.49 2.55
N ASN A 40 -2.72 -5.84 1.79
CA ASN A 40 -2.13 -4.55 2.14
C ASN A 40 -2.55 -3.42 1.20
N CYS A 41 -2.89 -3.72 -0.06
CA CYS A 41 -3.37 -2.76 -1.05
C CYS A 41 -4.45 -3.41 -1.92
N LYS A 42 -5.64 -2.80 -1.96
CA LYS A 42 -6.69 -3.18 -2.90
C LYS A 42 -7.57 -2.00 -3.24
N ILE A 43 -8.24 -2.09 -4.36
CA ILE A 43 -9.32 -1.18 -4.72
C ILE A 43 -10.64 -1.87 -4.38
N SER A 44 -11.54 -1.14 -3.72
CA SER A 44 -12.89 -1.63 -3.45
C SER A 44 -13.87 -0.47 -3.43
N ASN A 45 -14.99 -0.63 -4.14
CA ASN A 45 -16.06 0.37 -4.22
C ASN A 45 -15.60 1.77 -4.67
N GLY A 46 -14.63 1.86 -5.59
CA GLY A 46 -14.11 3.16 -6.06
C GLY A 46 -13.08 3.80 -5.13
N TYR A 47 -12.62 3.08 -4.10
CA TYR A 47 -11.63 3.58 -3.15
C TYR A 47 -10.39 2.70 -3.16
N LEU A 48 -9.21 3.33 -3.13
CA LEU A 48 -7.97 2.69 -2.77
C LEU A 48 -7.93 2.44 -1.26
N ILE A 49 -7.78 1.18 -0.87
CA ILE A 49 -7.68 0.71 0.50
C ILE A 49 -6.25 0.22 0.73
N ILE A 50 -5.51 0.94 1.58
CA ILE A 50 -4.22 0.50 2.13
C ILE A 50 -4.46 0.00 3.56
N THR A 51 -3.93 -1.17 3.88
CA THR A 51 -4.15 -1.83 5.17
C THR A 51 -2.81 -2.20 5.81
N GLY A 52 -2.61 -1.71 7.03
CA GLY A 52 -1.55 -2.17 7.92
C GLY A 52 -2.00 -3.40 8.69
N ARG A 53 -1.20 -4.46 8.73
CA ARG A 53 -1.55 -5.70 9.41
C ARG A 53 -0.39 -6.16 10.28
N GLU A 54 -0.70 -6.64 11.48
CA GLU A 54 0.23 -7.46 12.25
C GLU A 54 0.21 -8.87 11.64
N GLU A 55 1.37 -9.35 11.19
CA GLU A 55 1.47 -10.59 10.42
C GLU A 55 2.80 -11.31 10.68
N GLU A 56 2.87 -12.03 11.81
CA GLU A 56 4.07 -12.77 12.23
C GLU A 56 4.40 -14.00 11.37
N THR A 57 3.51 -14.42 10.46
CA THR A 57 3.73 -15.61 9.62
C THR A 57 4.53 -15.33 8.36
N LEU A 58 4.74 -14.06 8.02
CA LEU A 58 5.51 -13.69 6.84
C LEU A 58 7.00 -13.67 7.11
N TYR A 59 7.77 -13.97 6.06
CA TYR A 59 9.23 -13.96 6.09
C TYR A 59 9.77 -14.72 7.31
N ASN A 60 9.18 -15.89 7.61
CA ASN A 60 9.58 -16.74 8.73
C ASN A 60 9.53 -16.03 10.11
N GLY A 61 8.66 -15.02 10.27
CA GLY A 61 8.53 -14.24 11.51
C GLY A 61 9.50 -13.06 11.63
N GLU A 62 10.28 -12.78 10.59
CA GLU A 62 11.17 -11.60 10.55
C GLU A 62 10.40 -10.29 10.39
N VAL A 63 9.15 -10.35 9.94
CA VAL A 63 8.26 -9.20 9.76
C VAL A 63 7.09 -9.34 10.71
N GLN A 64 6.91 -8.36 11.59
CA GLN A 64 5.78 -8.31 12.52
C GLN A 64 4.62 -7.50 11.94
N TYR A 65 4.91 -6.47 11.14
CA TYR A 65 3.89 -5.60 10.57
C TYR A 65 4.09 -5.47 9.07
N THR A 66 3.01 -5.59 8.29
CA THR A 66 3.01 -5.32 6.87
C THR A 66 2.10 -4.16 6.52
N SER A 67 2.46 -3.44 5.47
CA SER A 67 1.60 -2.43 4.86
C SER A 67 1.86 -2.36 3.35
N ALA A 68 1.20 -1.44 2.66
CA ALA A 68 1.53 -1.09 1.29
C ALA A 68 1.86 0.40 1.22
N SER A 69 2.86 0.73 0.41
CA SER A 69 3.14 2.11 0.03
C SER A 69 3.18 2.16 -1.49
N ILE A 70 2.42 3.10 -2.05
CA ILE A 70 2.41 3.34 -3.48
C ILE A 70 2.71 4.79 -3.79
N THR A 71 3.42 5.00 -4.89
CA THR A 71 3.80 6.32 -5.39
C THR A 71 3.40 6.44 -6.86
N THR A 72 3.07 7.65 -7.30
CA THR A 72 2.69 7.88 -8.70
C THR A 72 3.92 7.82 -9.62
N ASN A 73 3.83 7.08 -10.73
CA ASN A 73 4.90 7.00 -11.74
C ASN A 73 5.04 8.26 -12.60
N LYS A 74 4.01 9.10 -12.61
CA LYS A 74 4.05 10.37 -13.32
C LYS A 74 4.78 11.39 -12.46
N ASN A 75 5.61 12.25 -13.09
CA ASN A 75 6.26 13.44 -12.53
C ASN A 75 5.27 14.50 -11.96
N THR A 76 4.04 14.10 -11.65
CA THR A 76 3.07 14.87 -10.90
C THR A 76 3.48 14.87 -9.44
N HIS A 77 3.90 16.03 -8.96
CA HIS A 77 4.26 16.25 -7.57
C HIS A 77 3.11 15.82 -6.63
N GLY A 78 3.38 14.85 -5.75
CA GLY A 78 2.95 14.98 -4.36
C GLY A 78 1.70 14.27 -3.88
N ASN A 79 1.20 13.21 -4.53
CA ASN A 79 0.12 12.41 -3.94
C ASN A 79 0.67 11.10 -3.35
N MET A 80 0.99 11.14 -2.06
CA MET A 80 1.35 9.96 -1.26
C MET A 80 0.09 9.48 -0.53
N ALA A 81 -0.42 8.31 -0.90
CA ALA A 81 -1.53 7.69 -0.17
C ALA A 81 -0.96 6.93 1.03
N VAL A 82 -1.22 7.41 2.24
CA VAL A 82 -1.00 6.65 3.48
C VAL A 82 -2.33 6.59 4.22
N LEU A 83 -2.94 5.41 4.26
CA LEU A 83 -4.09 5.13 5.10
C LEU A 83 -3.67 4.04 6.09
N GLU A 84 -3.50 4.41 7.36
CA GLU A 84 -3.25 3.44 8.44
C GLU A 84 -4.59 2.99 9.03
N VAL A 85 -4.98 1.75 8.74
CA VAL A 85 -5.96 1.01 9.55
C VAL A 85 -5.17 0.00 10.37
N ARG A 86 -5.19 0.15 11.69
CA ARG A 86 -4.63 -0.84 12.63
C ARG A 86 -5.78 -1.69 13.14
N ASP A 87 -5.92 -2.89 12.58
CA ASP A 87 -6.80 -3.89 13.18
C ASP A 87 -6.07 -4.48 14.41
N LYS A 88 -6.66 -4.29 15.59
CA LYS A 88 -6.20 -4.96 16.80
C LYS A 88 -6.96 -6.28 16.86
N SER A 89 -6.35 -7.33 16.34
CA SER A 89 -6.80 -8.70 16.58
C SER A 89 -6.85 -8.93 18.10
N SER A 90 -8.04 -9.20 18.62
CA SER A 90 -8.37 -9.42 20.03
C SER A 90 -7.72 -10.65 20.65
#